data_AF-A0A2K1J044-F1
#
_entry.id   AF-A0A2K1J044-F1
#
_cell.length_a   1.000
_cell.length_b   1.000
_cell.length_c   1.000
_cell.angle_alpha   90.00
_cell.angle_beta   90.00
_cell.angle_gamma   90.00
#
_symmetry.space_group_name_H-M   'P 1'
#
loop_
_entity.id
_entity.type
_entity.pdbx_description
1 polymer ?
#
loop_
_entity_poly.entity_id
_entity_poly.type
_entity_poly.pdbx_seq_one_letter_code
_entity_poly.pdbx_strand_id
1 'polypeptide(L)'
;MNLEEKEDSWYLDNKTSIHVTRDNNYSRRAWILSLKNKSNTLAHFTEFHQHNIVAKQKNRTIIDRAMNITIDAQLSHTLCLEVVATETYLINISPSRSNQEMSPMEKYIGKPIDLSRLKVFGCADNVYVKKPERSKLDAQAKLCIFVDYDCQTKGYRIYAPEKQKIFVTIDMQFDEQTMAILLL
;
A
#
# COMPACT_ATOMS: atom_id res chain seq x y z
N MET A 1 2.05 -18.80 61.96
CA MET A 1 2.41 -17.37 61.86
C MET A 1 3.94 -17.33 61.92
N ASN A 2 4.72 -17.17 60.86
CA ASN A 2 4.54 -16.67 59.49
C ASN A 2 5.53 -17.43 58.58
N LEU A 3 5.05 -18.06 57.50
CA LEU A 3 5.23 -17.65 56.09
C LEU A 3 6.70 -17.72 55.61
N GLU A 4 7.09 -18.92 55.17
CA GLU A 4 8.16 -19.12 54.20
C GLU A 4 7.65 -18.68 52.82
N GLU A 5 8.20 -17.60 52.26
CA GLU A 5 8.10 -17.35 50.82
C GLU A 5 9.06 -18.29 50.10
N LYS A 6 8.54 -19.43 49.64
CA LYS A 6 9.12 -20.17 48.53
C LYS A 6 8.85 -19.37 47.27
N GLU A 7 9.86 -18.65 46.77
CA GLU A 7 9.87 -18.25 45.37
C GLU A 7 9.98 -19.51 44.51
N ASP A 8 8.91 -19.82 43.79
CA ASP A 8 8.81 -20.95 42.89
C ASP A 8 9.90 -20.88 41.82
N SER A 9 10.94 -21.69 42.04
CA SER A 9 11.94 -22.10 41.07
C SER A 9 11.28 -22.84 39.91
N TRP A 10 10.75 -22.11 38.93
CA TRP A 10 10.42 -22.66 37.61
C TRP A 10 11.30 -22.03 36.52
N TYR A 11 11.91 -22.92 35.73
CA TYR A 11 12.85 -22.69 34.64
C TYR A 11 14.25 -22.24 35.06
N LEU A 12 15.18 -23.19 35.02
CA LEU A 12 16.37 -23.12 34.16
C LEU A 12 17.13 -24.45 34.28
N ASP A 13 16.65 -25.45 33.55
CA ASP A 13 17.45 -26.63 33.25
C ASP A 13 18.27 -26.32 31.99
N ASN A 14 19.56 -26.65 31.98
CA ASN A 14 20.60 -26.21 31.02
C ASN A 14 20.46 -26.81 29.58
N LYS A 15 19.22 -27.01 29.12
CA LYS A 15 18.80 -27.41 27.78
C LYS A 15 17.63 -26.56 27.24
N THR A 16 17.39 -25.40 27.84
CA THR A 16 16.20 -24.58 27.57
C THR A 16 16.35 -23.76 26.28
N SER A 17 15.85 -24.29 25.16
CA SER A 17 15.57 -23.48 23.98
C SER A 17 14.34 -22.60 24.23
N ILE A 18 14.50 -21.29 24.13
CA ILE A 18 13.38 -20.34 24.20
C ILE A 18 12.68 -20.35 22.84
N HIS A 19 11.39 -20.68 22.83
CA HIS A 19 10.57 -20.66 21.62
C HIS A 19 9.87 -19.32 21.49
N VAL A 20 10.17 -18.56 20.43
CA VAL A 20 9.47 -17.31 20.09
C VAL A 20 8.51 -17.60 18.96
N THR A 21 7.21 -17.39 19.20
CA THR A 21 6.17 -17.53 18.19
C THR A 21 5.91 -16.19 17.54
N ARG A 22 6.18 -16.07 16.24
CA ARG A 22 5.85 -14.90 15.42
C ARG A 22 4.57 -15.19 14.65
N ASP A 23 3.48 -14.56 15.05
CA ASP A 23 2.24 -14.62 14.29
C ASP A 23 2.19 -13.50 13.24
N ASN A 24 1.86 -13.85 12.00
CA ASN A 24 1.57 -12.90 10.94
C ASN A 24 0.09 -13.02 10.55
N ASN A 25 -0.72 -12.09 11.04
CA ASN A 25 -2.16 -12.00 10.77
C ASN A 25 -2.49 -11.94 9.27
N TYR A 26 -1.56 -11.45 8.42
CA TYR A 26 -1.77 -11.37 6.97
C TYR A 26 -1.63 -12.73 6.27
N SER A 27 -0.68 -13.57 6.69
CA SER A 27 -0.42 -14.88 6.06
C SER A 27 -1.00 -16.07 6.83
N ARG A 28 -1.60 -15.85 8.02
CA ARG A 28 -2.03 -16.90 8.97
C ARG A 28 -0.94 -17.95 9.22
N ARG A 29 0.31 -17.49 9.31
CA ARG A 29 1.48 -18.35 9.53
C ARG A 29 2.13 -17.92 10.82
N ALA A 30 2.40 -18.90 11.67
CA ALA A 30 3.19 -18.73 12.88
C ALA A 30 4.58 -19.34 12.66
N TRP A 31 5.63 -18.56 12.93
CA TRP A 31 7.01 -19.06 12.93
C TRP A 31 7.45 -19.31 14.35
N ILE A 32 8.01 -20.49 14.64
CA ILE A 32 8.58 -20.82 15.94
C ILE A 32 10.11 -20.74 15.80
N LEU A 33 10.72 -19.72 16.38
CA LEU A 33 12.18 -19.61 16.46
C LEU A 33 12.67 -20.21 17.77
N SER A 34 13.63 -21.13 17.68
CA SER A 34 14.26 -21.77 18.83
C SER A 34 15.59 -21.07 19.11
N LEU A 35 15.67 -20.34 20.23
CA LEU A 35 16.82 -19.51 20.60
C LEU A 35 17.53 -20.12 21.81
N LYS A 36 18.86 -20.19 21.73
CA LYS A 36 19.70 -20.91 22.70
C LYS A 36 19.90 -20.15 24.02
N ASN A 37 19.94 -18.81 23.97
CA ASN A 37 20.29 -17.95 25.12
C ASN A 37 19.34 -16.75 25.20
N LYS A 38 19.08 -16.27 26.44
CA LYS A 38 18.22 -15.10 26.73
C LYS A 38 18.62 -13.83 25.96
N SER A 39 19.93 -13.58 25.80
CA SER A 39 20.44 -12.42 25.07
C SER A 39 20.03 -12.42 23.59
N ASN A 40 20.01 -13.60 22.95
CA ASN A 40 19.60 -13.73 21.55
C ASN A 40 18.09 -13.48 21.40
N THR A 41 17.29 -13.92 22.37
CA THR A 41 15.85 -13.64 22.42
C THR A 41 15.55 -12.16 22.54
N LEU A 42 16.25 -11.45 23.43
CA LEU A 42 16.07 -10.02 23.60
C LEU A 42 16.47 -9.26 22.33
N ALA A 43 17.62 -9.57 21.73
CA ALA A 43 18.07 -8.93 20.50
C ALA A 43 17.06 -9.12 19.35
N HIS A 44 16.57 -10.34 19.15
CA HIS A 44 15.59 -10.64 18.10
C HIS A 44 14.26 -9.89 18.32
N PHE A 45 13.80 -9.83 19.57
CA PHE A 45 12.58 -9.09 19.91
C PHE A 45 12.74 -7.59 19.69
N THR A 46 13.88 -7.02 20.11
CA THR A 46 14.18 -5.58 19.92
C THR A 46 14.23 -5.23 18.44
N GLU A 47 14.91 -6.02 17.61
CA GLU A 47 14.97 -5.81 16.16
C GLU A 47 13.57 -5.87 15.52
N PHE A 48 12.78 -6.88 15.86
CA PHE A 48 11.40 -7.01 15.39
C PHE A 48 10.52 -5.83 15.80
N HIS A 49 10.65 -5.38 17.06
CA HIS A 49 9.95 -4.21 17.56
C HIS A 49 10.32 -2.95 16.78
N GLN A 50 11.61 -2.74 16.52
CA GLN A 50 12.09 -1.62 15.73
C GLN A 50 11.51 -1.64 14.31
N HIS A 51 11.54 -2.79 13.62
CA HIS A 51 10.94 -2.93 12.29
C HIS A 51 9.43 -2.65 12.29
N ASN A 52 8.69 -3.10 13.31
CA ASN A 52 7.26 -2.81 13.44
C ASN A 52 6.98 -1.33 13.70
N ILE A 53 7.81 -0.65 14.49
CA ILE A 53 7.67 0.80 14.72
C ILE A 53 7.83 1.55 13.40
N VAL A 54 8.86 1.22 12.62
CA VAL A 54 9.09 1.83 11.30
C VAL A 54 7.92 1.55 10.35
N ALA A 55 7.41 0.32 10.31
CA ALA A 55 6.26 -0.04 9.47
C ALA A 55 4.99 0.74 9.88
N LYS A 56 4.71 0.84 11.18
CA LYS A 56 3.56 1.60 11.69
C LYS A 56 3.65 3.09 11.35
N GLN A 57 4.84 3.69 11.51
CA GLN A 57 5.07 5.08 11.14
C GLN A 57 4.83 5.32 9.66
N LYS A 58 5.37 4.45 8.79
CA LYS A 58 5.14 4.54 7.34
C LYS A 58 3.66 4.39 6.97
N ASN A 59 2.97 3.40 7.53
CA ASN A 59 1.54 3.19 7.27
C ASN A 59 0.71 4.41 7.66
N ARG A 60 1.01 5.03 8.81
CA ARG A 60 0.36 6.27 9.22
C ARG A 60 0.61 7.39 8.21
N THR A 61 1.85 7.60 7.78
CA THR A 61 2.19 8.61 6.78
C THR A 61 1.44 8.40 5.47
N ILE A 62 1.33 7.15 4.99
CA ILE A 62 0.58 6.82 3.77
C ILE A 62 -0.89 7.20 3.91
N ILE A 63 -1.51 6.80 5.03
CA ILE A 63 -2.92 7.10 5.29
C ILE A 63 -3.16 8.61 5.38
N ASP A 64 -2.32 9.33 6.14
CA ASP A 64 -2.44 10.78 6.31
C ASP A 64 -2.33 11.50 4.96
N ARG A 65 -1.38 11.10 4.11
CA ARG A 65 -1.23 11.66 2.75
C ARG A 65 -2.42 11.35 1.85
N ALA A 66 -2.88 10.09 1.84
CA ALA A 66 -4.01 9.69 1.04
C ALA A 66 -5.31 10.43 1.45
N MET A 67 -5.51 10.65 2.76
CA MET A 67 -6.62 11.47 3.26
C MET A 67 -6.52 12.91 2.76
N ASN A 68 -5.33 13.53 2.85
CA ASN A 68 -5.12 14.89 2.34
C ASN A 68 -5.38 15.00 0.84
N ILE A 69 -4.89 14.06 0.03
CA ILE A 69 -5.16 14.00 -1.41
C ILE A 69 -6.65 13.84 -1.68
N THR A 70 -7.34 13.00 -0.92
CA THR A 70 -8.79 12.80 -1.07
C THR A 70 -9.58 14.08 -0.79
N ILE A 71 -9.19 14.82 0.25
CA ILE A 71 -9.81 16.10 0.64
C ILE A 71 -9.52 17.18 -0.39
N ASP A 72 -8.26 17.32 -0.81
CA ASP A 72 -7.84 18.30 -1.82
C ASP A 72 -8.53 18.05 -3.16
N ALA A 73 -8.66 16.78 -3.54
CA ALA A 73 -9.37 16.33 -4.74
C ALA A 73 -10.90 16.32 -4.59
N GLN A 74 -11.46 16.71 -3.44
CA GLN A 74 -12.90 16.69 -3.13
C GLN A 74 -13.58 15.36 -3.50
N LEU A 75 -12.86 14.26 -3.43
CA LEU A 75 -13.37 12.95 -3.81
C LEU A 75 -14.15 12.32 -2.66
N SER A 76 -15.10 11.46 -3.01
CA SER A 76 -15.81 10.65 -2.03
C SER A 76 -14.84 9.81 -1.20
N HIS A 77 -15.09 9.73 0.12
CA HIS A 77 -14.35 8.86 1.03
C HIS A 77 -14.37 7.37 0.59
N THR A 78 -15.32 6.96 -0.26
CA THR A 78 -15.34 5.61 -0.85
C THR A 78 -14.12 5.32 -1.73
N LEU A 79 -13.43 6.34 -2.23
CA LEU A 79 -12.22 6.21 -3.05
C LEU A 79 -10.93 6.24 -2.23
N CYS A 80 -11.00 6.38 -0.89
CA CYS A 80 -9.81 6.52 -0.04
C CYS A 80 -8.83 5.33 -0.17
N LEU A 81 -9.35 4.12 -0.37
CA LEU A 81 -8.53 2.92 -0.56
C LEU A 81 -7.71 2.96 -1.87
N GLU A 82 -8.28 3.52 -2.93
CA GLU A 82 -7.60 3.69 -4.22
C GLU A 82 -6.50 4.75 -4.10
N VAL A 83 -6.76 5.81 -3.33
CA VAL A 83 -5.75 6.84 -3.06
C VAL A 83 -4.59 6.26 -2.23
N VAL A 84 -4.90 5.43 -1.23
CA VAL A 84 -3.88 4.73 -0.43
C VAL A 84 -3.04 3.80 -1.31
N ALA A 85 -3.66 3.07 -2.23
CA ALA A 85 -2.97 2.20 -3.18
C ALA A 85 -2.04 3.01 -4.11
N THR A 86 -2.55 4.11 -4.66
CA THR A 86 -1.77 5.03 -5.50
C THR A 86 -0.59 5.61 -4.75
N GLU A 87 -0.79 6.17 -3.55
CA GLU A 87 0.28 6.76 -2.74
C GLU A 87 1.34 5.71 -2.38
N THR A 88 0.92 4.49 -2.06
CA THR A 88 1.84 3.37 -1.79
C THR A 88 2.66 3.03 -3.02
N TYR A 89 2.04 2.98 -4.21
CA TYR A 89 2.72 2.77 -5.46
C TYR A 89 3.75 3.88 -5.73
N LEU A 90 3.36 5.14 -5.61
CA LEU A 90 4.23 6.30 -5.80
C LEU A 90 5.43 6.27 -4.84
N ILE A 91 5.23 5.96 -3.57
CA ILE A 91 6.34 5.82 -2.60
C ILE A 91 7.31 4.71 -3.00
N ASN A 92 6.80 3.58 -3.51
CA ASN A 92 7.64 2.45 -3.89
C ASN A 92 8.50 2.72 -5.12
N ILE A 93 8.07 3.62 -6.01
CA ILE A 93 8.80 4.01 -7.23
C ILE A 93 9.51 5.36 -7.08
N SER A 94 9.33 6.07 -5.97
CA SER A 94 10.01 7.34 -5.71
C SER A 94 11.46 7.11 -5.29
N PRO A 95 12.44 7.76 -5.94
CA PRO A 95 13.82 7.70 -5.52
C PRO A 95 14.02 8.40 -4.17
N SER A 96 15.00 7.94 -3.39
CA SER A 96 15.33 8.57 -2.11
C SER A 96 16.84 8.66 -1.89
N ARG A 97 17.28 9.73 -1.23
CA ARG A 97 18.70 9.96 -0.92
C ARG A 97 19.31 8.85 -0.06
N SER A 98 18.53 8.34 0.91
CA SER A 98 18.92 7.19 1.73
C SER A 98 19.14 5.92 0.90
N ASN A 99 18.61 5.86 -0.32
CA ASN A 99 18.75 4.75 -1.24
C ASN A 99 19.67 5.04 -2.43
N GLN A 100 20.61 5.98 -2.31
CA GLN A 100 21.52 6.33 -3.42
C GLN A 100 20.74 6.76 -4.67
N GLU A 101 19.67 7.53 -4.48
CA GLU A 101 18.79 8.01 -5.55
C GLU A 101 18.04 6.92 -6.33
N MET A 102 18.03 5.68 -5.82
CA MET A 102 17.17 4.61 -6.33
C MET A 102 15.86 4.52 -5.54
N SER A 103 14.79 4.12 -6.20
CA SER A 103 13.53 3.79 -5.54
C SER A 103 13.59 2.41 -4.86
N PRO A 104 12.77 2.17 -3.81
CA PRO A 104 12.64 0.86 -3.19
C PRO A 104 12.36 -0.26 -4.19
N MET A 105 11.51 0.00 -5.18
CA MET A 105 11.11 -1.01 -6.16
C MET A 105 12.20 -1.27 -7.20
N GLU A 106 13.00 -0.27 -7.59
CA GLU A 106 14.19 -0.49 -8.42
C GLU A 106 15.23 -1.35 -7.70
N LYS A 107 15.45 -1.11 -6.41
CA LYS A 107 16.34 -1.95 -5.59
C LYS A 107 15.83 -3.39 -5.47
N TYR A 108 14.52 -3.57 -5.34
CA TYR A 108 13.91 -4.88 -5.23
C TYR A 108 13.98 -5.68 -6.55
N ILE A 109 13.69 -5.03 -7.68
CA ILE A 109 13.69 -5.66 -9.00
C ILE A 109 15.12 -5.79 -9.58
N GLY A 110 16.03 -4.89 -9.17
CA GLY A 110 17.38 -4.78 -9.72
C GLY A 110 17.43 -4.13 -11.10
N LYS A 111 16.38 -3.40 -11.50
CA LYS A 111 16.26 -2.73 -12.81
C LYS A 111 15.56 -1.38 -12.66
N PRO A 112 15.86 -0.39 -13.52
CA PRO A 112 15.15 0.89 -13.52
C PRO A 112 13.67 0.69 -13.83
N ILE A 113 12.83 1.55 -13.24
CA ILE A 113 11.38 1.53 -13.47
C ILE A 113 11.02 2.50 -14.59
N ASP A 114 10.12 2.07 -15.46
CA ASP A 114 9.52 2.94 -16.48
C ASP A 114 8.51 3.89 -15.83
N LEU A 115 8.86 5.17 -15.77
CA LEU A 115 8.03 6.24 -15.20
C LEU A 115 7.11 6.89 -16.23
N SER A 116 7.18 6.51 -17.52
CA SER A 116 6.35 7.10 -18.59
C SER A 116 4.85 6.91 -18.37
N ARG A 117 4.49 5.91 -17.55
CA ARG A 117 3.12 5.54 -17.24
C ARG A 117 2.53 6.30 -16.06
N LEU A 118 3.33 7.12 -15.37
CA LEU A 118 2.85 7.94 -14.26
C LEU A 118 1.78 8.93 -14.75
N LYS A 119 0.72 9.06 -13.96
CA LYS A 119 -0.40 9.97 -14.18
C LYS A 119 -0.76 10.69 -12.89
N VAL A 120 -1.22 11.94 -13.04
CA VAL A 120 -1.71 12.75 -11.94
C VAL A 120 -3.01 12.13 -11.42
N PHE A 121 -3.01 11.73 -10.15
CA PHE A 121 -4.20 11.21 -9.49
C PHE A 121 -5.36 12.21 -9.59
N GLY A 122 -6.57 11.74 -9.91
CA GLY A 122 -7.74 12.60 -10.00
C GLY A 122 -7.86 13.39 -11.31
N CYS A 123 -6.95 13.23 -12.29
CA CYS A 123 -7.14 13.83 -13.60
C CYS A 123 -8.39 13.26 -14.27
N ALA A 124 -9.18 14.15 -14.88
CA ALA A 124 -10.39 13.78 -15.58
C ALA A 124 -10.09 13.44 -17.04
N ASP A 125 -10.75 12.42 -17.57
CA ASP A 125 -10.50 12.01 -18.94
C ASP A 125 -11.69 11.29 -19.57
N ASN A 126 -11.79 11.42 -20.88
CA ASN A 126 -12.71 10.77 -21.78
C ASN A 126 -12.22 9.36 -22.14
N VAL A 127 -12.76 8.36 -21.46
CA VAL A 127 -12.46 6.95 -21.73
C VAL A 127 -13.28 6.49 -22.91
N TYR A 128 -12.60 5.98 -23.94
CA TYR A 128 -13.26 5.49 -25.15
C TYR A 128 -14.18 4.31 -24.86
N VAL A 129 -15.44 4.41 -25.28
CA VAL A 129 -16.41 3.32 -25.17
C VAL A 129 -16.41 2.51 -26.46
N LYS A 130 -16.14 1.20 -26.34
CA LYS A 130 -16.11 0.27 -27.48
C LYS A 130 -17.46 0.27 -28.19
N LYS A 131 -17.43 0.21 -29.52
CA LYS A 131 -18.63 0.17 -30.40
C LYS A 131 -19.73 -0.83 -29.97
N PRO A 132 -19.44 -2.09 -29.56
CA PRO A 132 -20.49 -3.02 -29.14
C PRO A 132 -21.20 -2.64 -27.83
N GLU A 133 -20.60 -1.76 -27.01
CA GLU A 133 -21.15 -1.32 -25.73
C GLU A 133 -21.93 0.01 -25.84
N ARG A 134 -22.05 0.55 -27.06
CA ARG A 134 -22.67 1.85 -27.31
C ARG A 134 -23.70 1.78 -28.46
N SER A 135 -24.83 2.45 -28.30
CA SER A 135 -25.79 2.67 -29.38
C SER A 135 -25.21 3.63 -30.44
N LYS A 136 -25.82 3.70 -31.63
CA LYS A 136 -25.37 4.59 -32.71
C LYS A 136 -25.35 6.09 -32.32
N LEU A 137 -26.12 6.47 -31.29
CA LEU A 137 -26.26 7.84 -30.78
C LEU A 137 -25.53 8.08 -29.46
N ASP A 138 -24.93 7.05 -28.86
CA ASP A 138 -24.24 7.20 -27.59
C ASP A 138 -22.92 7.96 -27.77
N ALA A 139 -22.52 8.71 -26.74
CA ALA A 139 -21.24 9.38 -26.68
C ALA A 139 -20.09 8.39 -26.93
N GLN A 140 -19.10 8.82 -27.70
CA GLN A 140 -17.98 7.96 -28.08
C GLN A 140 -16.98 7.74 -26.93
N ALA A 141 -16.99 8.65 -25.95
CA ALA A 141 -16.15 8.59 -24.78
C ALA A 141 -16.96 9.06 -23.56
N LYS A 142 -16.60 8.53 -22.39
CA LYS A 142 -17.23 8.85 -21.11
C LYS A 142 -16.23 9.49 -20.17
N LEU A 143 -16.67 10.53 -19.47
CA LEU A 143 -15.85 11.17 -18.46
C LEU A 143 -15.62 10.23 -17.27
N CYS A 144 -14.36 9.96 -16.98
CA CYS A 144 -13.89 9.11 -15.91
C CYS A 144 -12.70 9.77 -15.21
N ILE A 145 -12.44 9.32 -13.98
CA ILE A 145 -11.41 9.88 -13.13
C ILE A 145 -10.34 8.81 -12.93
N PHE A 146 -9.07 9.16 -13.13
CA PHE A 146 -7.97 8.28 -12.78
C PHE A 146 -7.84 8.14 -11.26
N VAL A 147 -7.85 6.90 -10.75
CA VAL A 147 -7.84 6.65 -9.30
C VAL A 147 -6.75 5.69 -8.81
N ASP A 148 -6.22 4.78 -9.64
CA ASP A 148 -5.12 3.88 -9.22
C ASP A 148 -4.49 3.15 -10.41
N TYR A 149 -3.36 2.49 -10.19
CA TYR A 149 -2.72 1.58 -11.13
C TYR A 149 -3.20 0.15 -10.87
N ASP A 150 -3.51 -0.61 -11.93
CA ASP A 150 -3.89 -2.00 -11.74
C ASP A 150 -2.69 -2.87 -11.32
N CYS A 151 -2.89 -3.76 -10.36
CA CYS A 151 -1.82 -4.60 -9.81
C CYS A 151 -1.58 -5.89 -10.64
N GLN A 152 -2.53 -6.27 -11.50
CA GLN A 152 -2.46 -7.51 -12.28
C GLN A 152 -2.05 -7.26 -13.74
N THR A 153 -2.45 -6.11 -14.28
CA THR A 153 -2.28 -5.75 -15.68
C THR A 153 -1.52 -4.42 -15.81
N LYS A 154 -1.17 -4.06 -17.04
CA LYS A 154 -0.67 -2.72 -17.37
C LYS A 154 -1.82 -1.70 -17.53
N GLY A 155 -2.98 -1.96 -16.94
CA GLY A 155 -4.11 -1.06 -16.98
C GLY A 155 -4.06 0.02 -15.89
N TYR A 156 -4.91 1.02 -16.08
CA TYR A 156 -5.25 2.06 -15.12
C TYR A 156 -6.62 1.75 -14.55
N ARG A 157 -6.77 1.92 -13.23
CA ARG A 157 -8.04 1.88 -12.51
C ARG A 157 -8.68 3.26 -12.58
N ILE A 158 -9.91 3.27 -13.05
CA ILE A 158 -10.65 4.50 -13.33
C ILE A 158 -12.04 4.43 -12.74
N TYR A 159 -12.46 5.55 -12.17
CA TYR A 159 -13.76 5.72 -11.57
C TYR A 159 -14.70 6.40 -12.56
N ALA A 160 -15.83 5.76 -12.89
CA ALA A 160 -16.92 6.39 -13.62
C ALA A 160 -17.95 6.94 -12.62
N PRO A 161 -18.08 8.28 -12.50
CA PRO A 161 -19.07 8.89 -11.60
C PRO A 161 -20.51 8.48 -11.93
N GLU A 162 -20.84 8.37 -13.23
CA GLU A 162 -22.19 7.96 -13.70
C GLU A 162 -22.64 6.62 -13.13
N LYS A 163 -21.71 5.66 -13.01
CA LYS A 163 -22.00 4.29 -12.58
C LYS A 163 -21.60 4.02 -11.14
N GLN A 164 -20.90 4.97 -10.50
CA GLN A 164 -20.22 4.81 -9.22
C GLN A 164 -19.39 3.52 -9.14
N LYS A 165 -18.65 3.23 -10.22
CA LYS A 165 -17.90 1.98 -10.39
C LYS A 165 -16.49 2.24 -10.85
N ILE A 166 -15.59 1.38 -10.38
CA ILE A 166 -14.19 1.34 -10.80
C ILE A 166 -14.04 0.24 -11.86
N PHE A 167 -13.27 0.52 -12.90
CA PHE A 167 -12.94 -0.43 -13.95
C PHE A 167 -11.49 -0.24 -14.40
N VAL A 168 -10.95 -1.24 -15.09
CA VAL A 168 -9.56 -1.25 -15.56
C VAL A 168 -9.54 -1.05 -17.07
N THR A 169 -8.75 -0.12 -17.56
CA THR A 169 -8.53 0.09 -19.00
C THR A 169 -7.06 0.39 -19.31
N ILE A 170 -6.63 0.09 -20.53
CA ILE A 170 -5.32 0.49 -21.06
C ILE A 170 -5.48 1.63 -22.07
N ASP A 171 -6.64 1.72 -22.72
CA ASP A 171 -6.93 2.68 -23.78
C ASP A 171 -7.52 3.96 -23.16
N MET A 172 -6.66 4.95 -22.88
CA MET A 172 -7.03 6.19 -22.19
C MET A 172 -6.18 7.38 -22.67
N GLN A 173 -6.74 8.59 -22.68
CA GLN A 173 -6.11 9.82 -23.20
C GLN A 173 -6.05 10.93 -22.15
N PHE A 174 -5.21 10.77 -21.14
CA PHE A 174 -5.18 11.65 -19.98
C PHE A 174 -5.00 13.14 -20.31
N ASP A 175 -5.96 13.96 -19.87
CA ASP A 175 -5.78 15.40 -19.70
C ASP A 175 -5.33 15.70 -18.27
N GLU A 176 -4.02 15.77 -18.08
CA GLU A 176 -3.40 16.01 -16.77
C GLU A 176 -3.49 17.48 -16.31
N GLN A 177 -3.99 18.39 -17.16
CA GLN A 177 -4.22 19.80 -16.78
C GLN A 177 -5.59 19.99 -16.13
N THR A 178 -6.54 19.10 -16.43
CA THR A 178 -7.91 19.17 -15.91
C THR A 178 -8.10 18.19 -14.76
N MET A 179 -8.18 18.73 -13.54
CA MET A 179 -8.56 17.94 -12.37
C MET A 179 -10.07 17.69 -12.36
N ALA A 180 -10.50 16.49 -11.95
CA ALA A 180 -11.91 16.13 -11.89
C ALA A 180 -12.76 17.01 -10.96
N ILE A 181 -12.11 17.71 -10.03
CA ILE A 181 -12.73 18.75 -9.17
C ILE A 181 -13.40 19.85 -10.00
N LEU A 182 -12.92 20.12 -11.22
CA LEU A 182 -13.49 21.14 -12.10
C LEU A 182 -14.74 20.66 -12.86
N LEU A 183 -15.05 19.37 -12.81
CA LEU A 183 -16.06 18.73 -13.67
C LEU A 183 -17.16 17.98 -12.90
N LEU A 184 -17.07 17.88 -11.58
CA LEU A 184 -18.09 17.35 -10.67
C LEU A 184 -18.81 18.50 -9.96
#